data_AF-A0A024WZD1-F1
#
_entry.id   AF-A0A024WZD1-F1
#
_cell.length_a   1.000
_cell.length_b   1.000
_cell.length_c   1.000
_cell.angle_alpha   90.00
_cell.angle_beta   90.00
_cell.angle_gamma   90.00
#
_symmetry.space_group_name_H-M   'P 1'
#
loop_
_entity.id
_entity.type
_entity.pdbx_description
1 polymer ?
#
loop_
_entity_poly.entity_id
_entity_poly.type
_entity_poly.pdbx_seq_one_letter_code
_entity_poly.pdbx_strand_id
1 'polypeptide(L)'
;MIDRRGPFIEKYLGNSKNSFKISRLFNGLKEQQWECKFNKEDNKDVCKLDNFSDKVDLNKYTTFKVFLEYWIQDFLYGYYILKKRKIIEKCTQKGEKACSDDEESQKNCGCAKAWVEKKKEEWEKIKKHFNKRKYDPGNDIKSKVKMFLEKLQSLTELKKIMQPCTTLDMFKASLKCNSTENSKEGEGGEKSDIIECMLEDLDTKIKTGSCLTQPSGENEKKT
;
A
#
# COMPACT_ATOMS: atom_id res chain seq x y z
N MET A 1 -3.18 -5.98 -6.68
CA MET A 1 -3.48 -6.53 -5.34
C MET A 1 -2.53 -7.68 -5.04
N ILE A 2 -2.19 -7.93 -3.77
CA ILE A 2 -1.36 -9.08 -3.38
C ILE A 2 -2.33 -10.20 -3.01
N ASP A 3 -2.37 -11.29 -3.76
CA ASP A 3 -3.26 -12.39 -3.42
C ASP A 3 -2.52 -13.40 -2.55
N ARG A 4 -2.94 -13.51 -1.29
CA ARG A 4 -2.34 -14.45 -0.33
C ARG A 4 -2.54 -15.91 -0.72
N ARG A 5 -3.43 -16.23 -1.66
CA ARG A 5 -3.59 -17.58 -2.23
C ARG A 5 -2.54 -17.90 -3.29
N GLY A 6 -1.88 -16.90 -3.88
CA GLY A 6 -0.83 -17.09 -4.90
C GLY A 6 0.15 -18.24 -4.61
N PRO A 7 0.77 -18.30 -3.40
CA PRO A 7 1.67 -19.38 -3.00
C PRO A 7 1.03 -20.78 -2.93
N PHE A 8 -0.29 -20.86 -2.78
CA PHE A 8 -1.04 -22.11 -2.63
C PHE A 8 -1.75 -22.54 -3.92
N ILE A 9 -1.87 -21.66 -4.91
CA ILE A 9 -2.63 -21.91 -6.15
C ILE A 9 -1.99 -23.00 -7.02
N GLU A 10 -0.66 -23.11 -7.03
CA GLU A 10 0.04 -24.21 -7.71
C GLU A 10 -0.30 -25.58 -7.12
N LYS A 11 -0.51 -25.64 -5.81
CA LYS A 11 -0.80 -26.88 -5.07
C LYS A 11 -2.27 -27.33 -5.20
N TYR A 12 -3.21 -26.39 -5.38
CA TYR A 12 -4.63 -26.70 -5.24
C TYR A 12 -5.50 -26.51 -6.49
N LEU A 13 -5.05 -25.77 -7.52
CA LEU A 13 -5.97 -25.32 -8.58
C LEU A 13 -5.52 -25.57 -10.03
N GLY A 14 -4.33 -26.12 -10.28
CA GLY A 14 -3.85 -26.50 -11.63
C GLY A 14 -3.71 -25.32 -12.62
N ASN A 15 -2.60 -25.26 -13.38
CA ASN A 15 -2.26 -24.31 -14.48
C ASN A 15 -2.65 -22.82 -14.40
N SER A 16 -3.18 -22.31 -13.29
CA SER A 16 -3.57 -20.91 -13.11
C SER A 16 -2.37 -19.98 -12.87
N LYS A 17 -1.14 -20.43 -13.19
CA LYS A 17 0.08 -19.61 -13.15
C LYS A 17 -0.07 -18.33 -13.98
N ASN A 18 -0.83 -18.37 -15.07
CA ASN A 18 -0.98 -17.23 -15.98
C ASN A 18 -1.76 -16.04 -15.37
N SER A 19 -2.53 -16.24 -14.30
CA SER A 19 -3.30 -15.16 -13.66
C SER A 19 -2.55 -14.46 -12.52
N PHE A 20 -1.41 -15.00 -12.08
CA PHE A 20 -0.57 -14.41 -11.03
C PHE A 20 0.80 -14.07 -11.58
N LYS A 21 1.23 -12.83 -11.35
CA LYS A 21 2.57 -12.39 -11.66
C LYS A 21 3.43 -12.54 -10.40
N ILE A 22 4.53 -13.27 -10.51
CA ILE A 22 5.58 -13.23 -9.49
C ILE A 22 6.32 -11.91 -9.67
N SER A 23 6.55 -11.19 -8.57
CA SER A 23 7.48 -10.06 -8.54
C SER A 23 8.61 -10.36 -7.58
N ARG A 24 9.68 -9.57 -7.64
CA ARG A 24 10.79 -9.69 -6.68
C ARG A 24 10.34 -9.54 -5.22
N LEU A 25 9.31 -8.73 -5.00
CA LEU A 25 8.75 -8.50 -3.67
C LEU A 25 7.78 -9.60 -3.23
N PHE A 26 6.97 -10.14 -4.16
CA PHE A 26 5.82 -10.99 -3.84
C PHE A 26 5.73 -12.20 -4.77
N ASN A 27 5.49 -13.37 -4.17
CA ASN A 27 5.34 -14.63 -4.91
C ASN A 27 3.96 -14.78 -5.60
N GLY A 28 3.08 -13.80 -5.50
CA GLY A 28 1.74 -13.82 -6.09
C GLY A 28 1.10 -12.44 -6.11
N LEU A 29 1.21 -11.76 -7.25
CA LEU A 29 0.48 -10.53 -7.52
C LEU A 29 -0.63 -10.79 -8.53
N LYS A 30 -1.82 -10.33 -8.20
CA LYS A 30 -2.94 -10.29 -9.13
C LYS A 30 -3.42 -8.86 -9.30
N GLU A 31 -3.47 -8.43 -10.55
CA GLU A 31 -4.13 -7.19 -10.89
C GLU A 31 -5.64 -7.42 -10.92
N GLN A 32 -6.37 -6.61 -10.17
CA GLN A 32 -7.81 -6.67 -10.10
C GLN A 32 -8.34 -5.27 -10.39
N GLN A 33 -9.24 -5.19 -11.37
CA GLN A 33 -9.90 -3.96 -11.77
C GLN A 33 -11.29 -3.94 -11.12
N TRP A 34 -11.41 -3.14 -10.08
CA TRP A 34 -12.64 -3.00 -9.31
C TRP A 34 -13.36 -1.71 -9.70
N GLU A 35 -14.61 -1.83 -10.12
CA GLU A 35 -15.51 -0.72 -10.36
C GLU A 35 -16.52 -0.62 -9.22
N CYS A 36 -16.44 0.46 -8.43
CA CYS A 36 -17.35 0.72 -7.33
C CYS A 36 -18.38 1.81 -7.69
N LYS A 37 -19.65 1.56 -7.36
CA LYS A 37 -20.77 2.48 -7.60
C LYS A 37 -21.61 2.61 -6.32
N PHE A 38 -21.76 3.86 -5.88
CA PHE A 38 -22.67 4.22 -4.80
C PHE A 38 -24.02 4.63 -5.38
N ASN A 39 -25.07 3.87 -5.08
CA ASN A 39 -26.46 4.23 -5.34
C ASN A 39 -27.02 4.97 -4.12
N LYS A 40 -27.38 6.24 -4.32
CA LYS A 40 -27.97 7.10 -3.28
C LYS A 40 -29.39 6.70 -2.91
N GLU A 41 -30.19 6.24 -3.88
CA GLU A 41 -31.61 5.90 -3.67
C GLU A 41 -31.74 4.68 -2.75
N ASP A 42 -30.91 3.66 -2.99
CA ASP A 42 -30.88 2.43 -2.20
C ASP A 42 -29.92 2.47 -1.01
N ASN A 43 -29.13 3.55 -0.86
CA ASN A 43 -27.99 3.62 0.05
C ASN A 43 -27.05 2.39 -0.05
N LYS A 44 -26.84 1.90 -1.27
CA LYS A 44 -26.02 0.71 -1.57
C LYS A 44 -24.70 1.13 -2.21
N ASP A 45 -23.60 0.58 -1.72
CA ASP A 45 -22.28 0.80 -2.28
C ASP A 45 -21.63 -0.52 -2.68
N VAL A 46 -21.63 -0.80 -3.99
CA VAL A 46 -21.29 -2.11 -4.55
C VAL A 46 -20.08 -1.96 -5.46
N CYS A 47 -19.15 -2.88 -5.33
CA CYS A 47 -17.99 -3.02 -6.19
C CYS A 47 -18.11 -4.29 -7.03
N LYS A 48 -17.80 -4.18 -8.32
CA LYS A 48 -17.74 -5.28 -9.28
C LYS A 48 -16.30 -5.47 -9.74
N LEU A 49 -15.86 -6.73 -9.79
CA LEU A 49 -14.59 -7.11 -10.40
C LEU A 49 -14.81 -7.39 -11.89
N ASP A 50 -14.16 -6.65 -12.78
CA ASP A 50 -14.38 -6.79 -14.22
C ASP A 50 -13.79 -8.07 -14.80
N ASN A 51 -12.52 -8.34 -14.51
CA ASN A 51 -11.81 -9.54 -14.97
C ASN A 51 -11.95 -10.69 -13.96
N PHE A 52 -13.18 -10.94 -13.51
CA PHE A 52 -13.46 -12.01 -12.54
C PHE A 52 -13.17 -13.39 -13.13
N SER A 53 -12.44 -14.21 -12.37
CA SER A 53 -12.30 -15.63 -12.64
C SER A 53 -12.62 -16.44 -11.39
N ASP A 54 -13.61 -17.31 -11.52
CA ASP A 54 -14.11 -18.26 -10.51
C ASP A 54 -13.01 -19.15 -9.90
N LYS A 55 -11.98 -19.49 -10.68
CA LYS A 55 -10.85 -20.30 -10.19
C LYS A 55 -9.98 -19.57 -9.17
N VAL A 56 -9.93 -18.24 -9.23
CA VAL A 56 -8.89 -17.45 -8.56
C VAL A 56 -9.40 -16.23 -7.82
N ASP A 57 -10.64 -15.80 -8.03
CA ASP A 57 -11.26 -14.68 -7.32
C ASP A 57 -12.32 -15.21 -6.38
N LEU A 58 -12.41 -14.61 -5.19
CA LEU A 58 -13.39 -15.03 -4.19
C LEU A 58 -14.81 -14.66 -4.61
N ASN A 59 -14.99 -13.42 -5.08
CA ASN A 59 -16.30 -12.87 -5.38
C ASN A 59 -16.23 -11.94 -6.60
N LYS A 60 -17.21 -12.03 -7.48
CA LYS A 60 -17.40 -11.08 -8.61
C LYS A 60 -17.93 -9.73 -8.14
N TYR A 61 -18.75 -9.75 -7.09
CA TYR A 61 -19.37 -8.57 -6.50
C TYR A 61 -19.09 -8.54 -5.00
N THR A 62 -18.93 -7.34 -4.45
CA THR A 62 -18.78 -7.13 -3.02
C THR A 62 -19.32 -5.75 -2.63
N THR A 63 -19.43 -5.47 -1.33
CA THR A 63 -19.71 -4.10 -0.87
C THR A 63 -18.42 -3.28 -0.84
N PHE A 64 -18.50 -1.96 -1.01
CA PHE A 64 -17.31 -1.10 -0.89
C PHE A 64 -16.63 -1.24 0.48
N LYS A 65 -17.41 -1.45 1.54
CA LYS A 65 -16.88 -1.76 2.88
C LYS A 65 -15.96 -2.99 2.84
N VAL A 66 -16.45 -4.12 2.33
CA VAL A 66 -15.66 -5.37 2.28
C VAL A 66 -14.46 -5.22 1.34
N PHE A 67 -14.62 -4.52 0.21
CA PHE A 67 -13.50 -4.19 -0.67
C PHE A 67 -12.41 -3.38 0.07
N LEU A 68 -12.79 -2.35 0.82
CA LEU A 68 -11.86 -1.53 1.61
C LEU A 68 -11.12 -2.38 2.65
N GLU A 69 -11.82 -3.27 3.34
CA GLU A 69 -11.24 -4.19 4.32
C GLU A 69 -10.20 -5.12 3.68
N TYR A 70 -10.50 -5.72 2.52
CA TYR A 70 -9.54 -6.55 1.78
C TYR A 70 -8.33 -5.74 1.29
N TRP A 71 -8.56 -4.56 0.74
CA TRP A 71 -7.48 -3.70 0.27
C TRP A 71 -6.52 -3.32 1.41
N ILE A 72 -7.05 -2.95 2.58
CA ILE A 72 -6.22 -2.62 3.75
C ILE A 72 -5.46 -3.86 4.24
N GLN A 73 -6.09 -5.03 4.31
CA GLN A 73 -5.39 -6.26 4.70
C GLN A 73 -4.25 -6.62 3.74
N ASP A 74 -4.43 -6.41 2.44
CA ASP A 74 -3.39 -6.65 1.44
C ASP A 74 -2.30 -5.59 1.46
N PHE A 75 -2.66 -4.32 1.70
CA PHE A 75 -1.70 -3.25 1.93
C PHE A 75 -0.82 -3.55 3.15
N LEU A 76 -1.41 -3.91 4.30
CA LEU A 76 -0.67 -4.26 5.51
C LEU A 76 0.23 -5.46 5.30
N TYR A 77 -0.23 -6.46 4.55
CA TYR A 77 0.62 -7.60 4.21
C TYR A 77 1.81 -7.18 3.34
N GLY A 78 1.59 -6.35 2.32
CA GLY A 78 2.65 -5.80 1.50
C GLY A 78 3.67 -5.00 2.31
N TYR A 79 3.19 -4.12 3.18
CA TYR A 79 4.01 -3.34 4.11
C TYR A 79 4.83 -4.26 5.02
N TYR A 80 4.20 -5.29 5.58
CA TYR A 80 4.89 -6.26 6.43
C TYR A 80 6.02 -6.98 5.68
N ILE A 81 5.80 -7.38 4.43
CA ILE A 81 6.85 -8.02 3.61
C ILE A 81 8.04 -7.07 3.40
N LEU A 82 7.78 -5.79 3.09
CA LEU A 82 8.83 -4.78 2.95
C LEU A 82 9.65 -4.63 4.24
N LYS A 83 8.97 -4.58 5.40
CA LYS A 83 9.62 -4.52 6.73
C LYS A 83 10.40 -5.80 7.03
N LYS A 84 9.77 -6.97 6.89
CA LYS A 84 10.36 -8.28 7.21
C LYS A 84 11.61 -8.58 6.39
N ARG A 85 11.58 -8.27 5.09
CA ARG A 85 12.73 -8.47 4.17
C ARG A 85 13.73 -7.31 4.22
N LYS A 86 13.50 -6.32 5.10
CA LYS A 86 14.34 -5.14 5.29
C LYS A 86 14.62 -4.38 3.98
N ILE A 87 13.65 -4.37 3.07
CA ILE A 87 13.84 -3.76 1.74
C ILE A 87 14.14 -2.28 1.88
N ILE A 88 13.34 -1.58 2.69
CA ILE A 88 13.49 -0.14 2.93
C ILE A 88 14.81 0.19 3.64
N GLU A 89 15.21 -0.61 4.63
CA GLU A 89 16.50 -0.43 5.33
C GLU A 89 17.66 -0.51 4.34
N LYS A 90 17.66 -1.51 3.44
CA LYS A 90 18.67 -1.67 2.38
C LYS A 90 18.68 -0.49 1.41
N CYS A 91 17.52 0.10 1.11
CA CYS A 91 17.44 1.31 0.30
C CYS A 91 18.02 2.54 1.03
N THR A 92 18.04 2.57 2.37
CA THR A 92 18.46 3.75 3.16
C THR A 92 19.89 3.74 3.69
N GLN A 93 20.66 2.66 3.51
CA GLN A 93 22.04 2.60 4.00
C GLN A 93 22.89 3.68 3.31
N LYS A 94 23.70 4.43 4.08
CA LYS A 94 24.65 5.46 3.58
C LYS A 94 26.09 4.92 3.54
N GLY A 95 26.93 5.41 2.60
CA GLY A 95 28.36 5.08 2.43
C GLY A 95 28.67 4.37 1.10
N GLU A 96 29.90 3.86 0.89
CA GLU A 96 30.28 3.02 -0.29
C GLU A 96 29.39 1.76 -0.48
N LYS A 97 28.53 1.47 0.50
CA LYS A 97 27.56 0.37 0.51
C LYS A 97 26.10 0.85 0.32
N ALA A 98 25.89 2.14 0.11
CA ALA A 98 24.59 2.75 -0.19
C ALA A 98 24.17 2.34 -1.60
N CYS A 99 23.30 1.34 -1.70
CA CYS A 99 23.19 0.52 -2.90
C CYS A 99 24.60 0.11 -3.35
N SER A 100 25.24 -0.78 -2.58
CA SER A 100 26.35 -1.58 -3.12
C SER A 100 26.08 -1.89 -4.60
N ASP A 101 27.10 -1.93 -5.45
CA ASP A 101 26.97 -2.27 -6.90
C ASP A 101 26.21 -3.60 -7.18
N ASP A 102 25.79 -4.29 -6.12
CA ASP A 102 24.66 -5.21 -6.07
C ASP A 102 23.40 -4.70 -6.80
N GLU A 103 23.32 -5.12 -8.05
CA GLU A 103 22.18 -5.00 -8.93
C GLU A 103 20.86 -5.51 -8.29
N GLU A 104 20.94 -6.43 -7.33
CA GLU A 104 19.78 -6.97 -6.62
C GLU A 104 19.12 -5.91 -5.70
N SER A 105 19.91 -5.20 -4.90
CA SER A 105 19.43 -4.12 -4.02
C SER A 105 18.76 -3.00 -4.81
N GLN A 106 19.39 -2.54 -5.90
CA GLN A 106 18.85 -1.49 -6.76
C GLN A 106 17.48 -1.89 -7.36
N LYS A 107 17.38 -3.12 -7.88
CA LYS A 107 16.13 -3.65 -8.42
C LYS A 107 15.05 -3.80 -7.34
N ASN A 108 15.42 -4.17 -6.10
CA ASN A 108 14.48 -4.25 -4.98
C ASN A 108 13.95 -2.87 -4.56
N CYS A 109 14.79 -1.84 -4.52
CA CYS A 109 14.39 -0.47 -4.23
C CYS A 109 13.48 0.10 -5.32
N GLY A 110 13.80 -0.16 -6.60
CA GLY A 110 12.92 0.18 -7.73
C GLY A 110 11.54 -0.49 -7.61
N CYS A 111 11.49 -1.78 -7.25
CA CYS A 111 10.23 -2.48 -7.01
C CYS A 111 9.44 -1.90 -5.83
N ALA A 112 10.12 -1.52 -4.73
CA ALA A 112 9.48 -0.93 -3.56
C ALA A 112 8.89 0.44 -3.91
N LYS A 113 9.62 1.27 -4.65
CA LYS A 113 9.13 2.58 -5.16
C LYS A 113 7.87 2.42 -6.00
N ALA A 114 7.92 1.54 -7.01
CA ALA A 114 6.77 1.29 -7.88
C ALA A 114 5.55 0.74 -7.09
N TRP A 115 5.78 -0.09 -6.07
CA TRP A 115 4.71 -0.56 -5.20
C TRP A 115 4.09 0.57 -4.38
N VAL A 116 4.90 1.46 -3.79
CA VAL A 116 4.43 2.61 -3.01
C VAL A 116 3.63 3.57 -3.90
N GLU A 117 4.14 3.91 -5.09
CA GLU A 117 3.43 4.76 -6.07
C GLU A 117 2.08 4.17 -6.44
N LYS A 118 2.03 2.89 -6.81
CA LYS A 118 0.77 2.19 -7.11
C LYS A 118 -0.20 2.22 -5.93
N LYS A 119 0.28 2.09 -4.69
CA LYS A 119 -0.58 2.12 -3.51
C LYS A 119 -1.10 3.51 -3.18
N LYS A 120 -0.32 4.57 -3.42
CA LYS A 120 -0.80 5.96 -3.35
C LYS A 120 -1.94 6.19 -4.34
N GLU A 121 -1.75 5.80 -5.61
CA GLU A 121 -2.79 5.95 -6.63
C GLU A 121 -4.08 5.16 -6.33
N GLU A 122 -3.94 3.92 -5.86
CA GLU A 122 -5.08 3.10 -5.43
C GLU A 122 -5.80 3.76 -4.24
N TRP A 123 -5.05 4.25 -3.23
CA TRP A 123 -5.63 4.90 -2.05
C TRP A 123 -6.37 6.20 -2.37
N GLU A 124 -5.84 7.03 -3.26
CA GLU A 124 -6.53 8.25 -3.72
C GLU A 124 -7.88 7.94 -4.38
N LYS A 125 -7.94 6.90 -5.22
CA LYS A 125 -9.20 6.46 -5.84
C LYS A 125 -10.19 5.96 -4.81
N ILE A 126 -9.71 5.26 -3.78
CA ILE A 126 -10.52 4.77 -2.66
C ILE A 126 -11.10 5.94 -1.85
N LYS A 127 -10.27 6.92 -1.44
CA LYS A 127 -10.71 8.14 -0.75
C LYS A 127 -11.77 8.88 -1.55
N LYS A 128 -11.50 9.10 -2.85
CA LYS A 128 -12.44 9.75 -3.77
C LYS A 128 -13.78 9.02 -3.85
N HIS A 129 -13.78 7.68 -3.88
CA HIS A 129 -15.01 6.91 -3.91
C HIS A 129 -15.75 6.95 -2.57
N PHE A 130 -15.04 6.79 -1.45
CA PHE A 130 -15.61 6.91 -0.10
C PHE A 130 -16.37 8.23 0.04
N ASN A 131 -15.75 9.35 -0.36
CA ASN A 131 -16.33 10.70 -0.26
C ASN A 131 -17.54 10.96 -1.19
N LYS A 132 -17.96 10.02 -2.04
CA LYS A 132 -19.23 10.12 -2.79
C LYS A 132 -20.45 10.03 -1.88
N ARG A 133 -20.32 9.41 -0.72
CA ARG A 133 -21.35 9.34 0.32
C ARG A 133 -21.15 10.48 1.31
N LYS A 134 -22.25 11.08 1.77
CA LYS A 134 -22.24 11.99 2.92
C LYS A 134 -22.21 11.17 4.19
N TYR A 135 -21.29 11.50 5.08
CA TYR A 135 -21.15 10.90 6.40
C TYR A 135 -21.41 11.95 7.48
N ASP A 136 -21.92 11.52 8.62
CA ASP A 136 -22.03 12.39 9.78
C ASP A 136 -20.63 12.82 10.25
N PRO A 137 -20.52 13.98 10.93
CA PRO A 137 -19.26 14.41 11.52
C PRO A 137 -18.60 13.29 12.35
N GLY A 138 -17.30 13.07 12.15
CA GLY A 138 -16.54 12.02 12.83
C GLY A 138 -16.60 10.64 12.17
N ASN A 139 -17.42 10.44 11.13
CA ASN A 139 -17.49 9.19 10.36
C ASN A 139 -16.68 9.23 9.04
N ASP A 140 -15.67 10.09 8.96
CA ASP A 140 -14.74 10.19 7.84
C ASP A 140 -13.91 8.91 7.62
N ILE A 141 -13.22 8.85 6.48
CA ILE A 141 -12.42 7.67 6.12
C ILE A 141 -11.33 7.38 7.15
N LYS A 142 -10.72 8.43 7.71
CA LYS A 142 -9.69 8.32 8.74
C LYS A 142 -10.21 7.60 9.98
N SER A 143 -11.38 7.96 10.48
CA SER A 143 -12.04 7.30 11.62
C SER A 143 -12.39 5.85 11.29
N LYS A 144 -12.90 5.57 10.08
CA LYS A 144 -13.21 4.19 9.65
C LYS A 144 -11.96 3.32 9.55
N VAL A 145 -10.88 3.85 8.98
CA VAL A 145 -9.58 3.20 8.90
C VAL A 145 -9.01 2.94 10.29
N LYS A 146 -9.03 3.93 11.19
CA LYS A 146 -8.57 3.76 12.58
C LYS A 146 -9.32 2.63 13.29
N MET A 147 -10.66 2.68 13.25
CA MET A 147 -11.51 1.64 13.86
C MET A 147 -11.23 0.25 13.26
N PHE A 148 -11.01 0.16 11.95
CA PHE A 148 -10.70 -1.10 11.30
C PHE A 148 -9.32 -1.64 11.71
N LEU A 149 -8.30 -0.79 11.74
CA LEU A 149 -6.95 -1.16 12.18
C LEU A 149 -6.94 -1.60 13.64
N GLU A 150 -7.68 -0.93 14.53
CA GLU A 150 -7.85 -1.34 15.93
C GLU A 150 -8.44 -2.76 16.04
N LYS A 151 -9.46 -3.08 15.24
CA LYS A 151 -10.02 -4.44 15.18
C LYS A 151 -9.03 -5.48 14.65
N LEU A 152 -8.12 -5.07 13.75
CA LEU A 152 -7.10 -5.95 13.19
C LEU A 152 -5.85 -6.13 14.08
N GLN A 153 -5.64 -5.31 15.12
CA GLN A 153 -4.45 -5.38 15.97
C GLN A 153 -4.24 -6.77 16.59
N SER A 154 -5.32 -7.47 16.94
CA SER A 154 -5.28 -8.81 17.50
C SER A 154 -5.09 -9.92 16.46
N LEU A 155 -5.31 -9.63 15.17
CA LEU A 155 -5.53 -10.66 14.15
C LEU A 155 -4.36 -10.87 13.18
N THR A 156 -3.41 -9.94 13.02
CA THR A 156 -2.41 -10.12 11.93
C THR A 156 -1.13 -9.29 12.03
N GLU A 157 -0.33 -9.36 10.96
CA GLU A 157 0.96 -8.69 10.71
C GLU A 157 1.05 -7.24 11.18
N LEU A 158 -0.09 -6.53 11.32
CA LEU A 158 -0.16 -5.21 11.93
C LEU A 158 0.56 -5.11 13.27
N LYS A 159 0.41 -6.10 14.18
CA LYS A 159 1.16 -6.10 15.46
C LYS A 159 2.68 -6.09 15.24
N LYS A 160 3.18 -6.86 14.26
CA LYS A 160 4.61 -6.90 13.91
C LYS A 160 5.06 -5.64 13.18
N ILE A 161 4.19 -5.05 12.36
CA ILE A 161 4.42 -3.74 11.71
C ILE A 161 4.55 -2.64 12.77
N MET A 162 3.67 -2.65 13.77
CA MET A 162 3.62 -1.63 14.82
C MET A 162 4.78 -1.73 15.80
N GLN A 163 5.38 -2.91 16.01
CA GLN A 163 6.51 -3.06 16.94
C GLN A 163 7.64 -2.04 16.67
N PRO A 164 8.13 -1.36 17.73
CA PRO A 164 7.87 -1.61 19.16
C PRO A 164 6.64 -0.93 19.77
N CYS A 165 5.83 -0.21 19.00
CA CYS A 165 4.66 0.52 19.51
C CYS A 165 3.55 -0.42 20.00
N THR A 166 2.94 -0.08 21.14
CA THR A 166 1.84 -0.84 21.75
C THR A 166 0.46 -0.36 21.29
N THR A 167 0.34 0.90 20.88
CA THR A 167 -0.92 1.50 20.41
C THR A 167 -0.77 2.05 18.99
N LEU A 168 -1.89 2.17 18.29
CA LEU A 168 -1.94 2.70 16.94
C LEU A 168 -1.57 4.19 16.88
N ASP A 169 -1.89 4.94 17.91
CA ASP A 169 -1.54 6.36 18.01
C ASP A 169 -0.01 6.54 18.20
N MET A 170 0.63 5.70 19.03
CA MET A 170 2.10 5.67 19.13
C MET A 170 2.75 5.27 17.80
N PHE A 171 2.19 4.27 17.13
CA PHE A 171 2.67 3.86 15.81
C PHE A 171 2.55 4.99 14.79
N LYS A 172 1.40 5.65 14.71
CA LYS A 172 1.19 6.80 13.83
C LYS A 172 2.20 7.92 14.10
N ALA A 173 2.45 8.24 15.37
CA ALA A 173 3.45 9.25 15.76
C ALA A 173 4.87 8.86 15.31
N SER A 174 5.21 7.55 15.34
CA SER A 174 6.52 7.06 14.91
C SER A 174 6.80 7.20 13.41
N LEU A 175 5.75 7.28 12.58
CA LEU A 175 5.86 7.40 11.12
C LEU A 175 6.34 8.80 10.67
N LYS A 176 6.53 9.76 11.61
CA LYS A 176 6.93 11.15 11.31
C LYS A 176 6.11 11.80 10.18
N CYS A 177 4.85 11.39 10.10
CA CYS A 177 3.88 11.92 9.17
C CYS A 177 3.67 13.38 9.54
N ASN A 178 4.08 14.29 8.65
CA ASN A 178 3.83 15.71 8.84
C ASN A 178 2.32 15.88 8.80
N SER A 179 1.69 15.90 9.97
CA SER A 179 0.46 16.63 10.11
C SER A 179 0.86 18.04 9.75
N THR A 180 0.41 18.58 8.63
CA THR A 180 0.70 19.96 8.27
C THR A 180 0.06 20.85 9.34
N GLU A 181 0.78 21.09 10.44
CA GLU A 181 0.43 22.11 11.44
C GLU A 181 0.54 23.53 10.86
N ASN A 182 0.98 23.65 9.60
CA ASN A 182 1.08 24.92 8.87
C ASN A 182 -0.08 25.18 7.90
N SER A 183 -1.24 24.54 8.06
CA SER A 183 -2.47 25.05 7.42
C SER A 183 -3.22 25.88 8.45
N LYS A 184 -3.06 27.20 8.31
CA LYS A 184 -3.86 28.21 9.01
C LYS A 184 -5.32 27.77 9.06
N GLU A 185 -5.97 27.99 10.19
CA GLU A 185 -7.41 27.86 10.36
C GLU A 185 -8.14 28.59 9.21
N GLY A 186 -8.65 27.81 8.26
CA GLY A 186 -9.29 28.32 7.05
C GLY A 186 -9.08 27.36 5.88
N GLU A 187 -10.16 26.68 5.47
CA GLU A 187 -10.23 25.68 4.37
C GLU A 187 -9.61 24.29 4.65
N GLY A 188 -10.41 23.43 5.28
CA GLY A 188 -10.54 22.02 4.87
C GLY A 188 -9.29 21.15 4.75
N GLY A 189 -8.21 21.41 5.49
CA GLY A 189 -7.02 20.56 5.50
C GLY A 189 -7.33 19.19 6.09
N GLU A 190 -7.56 18.18 5.24
CA GLU A 190 -7.85 16.82 5.65
C GLU A 190 -6.64 16.25 6.42
N LYS A 191 -6.82 16.00 7.72
CA LYS A 191 -5.78 15.40 8.55
C LYS A 191 -5.45 14.02 7.98
N SER A 192 -4.19 13.78 7.62
CA SER A 192 -3.75 12.52 7.03
C SER A 192 -4.19 11.28 7.83
N ASP A 193 -4.66 10.26 7.12
CA ASP A 193 -5.02 8.98 7.71
C ASP A 193 -3.77 8.09 7.92
N ILE A 194 -3.92 6.97 8.62
CA ILE A 194 -2.77 6.12 8.98
C ILE A 194 -2.14 5.45 7.75
N ILE A 195 -2.93 5.07 6.75
CA ILE A 195 -2.44 4.47 5.51
C ILE A 195 -1.59 5.49 4.75
N GLU A 196 -2.08 6.73 4.64
CA GLU A 196 -1.34 7.83 4.03
C GLU A 196 0.00 8.07 4.74
N CYS A 197 -0.01 8.14 6.07
CA CYS A 197 1.21 8.26 6.86
C CYS A 197 2.19 7.09 6.64
N MET A 198 1.69 5.86 6.51
CA MET A 198 2.54 4.70 6.20
C MET A 198 3.17 4.80 4.80
N LEU A 199 2.42 5.30 3.81
CA LEU A 199 2.90 5.49 2.45
C LEU A 199 3.92 6.62 2.35
N GLU A 200 3.71 7.73 3.07
CA GLU A 200 4.62 8.86 3.13
C GLU A 200 5.95 8.51 3.82
N ASP A 201 5.91 7.76 4.92
CA ASP A 201 7.11 7.28 5.61
C ASP A 201 7.95 6.37 4.69
N LEU A 202 7.30 5.44 3.99
CA LEU A 202 7.97 4.57 3.01
C LEU A 202 8.59 5.38 1.86
N ASP A 203 7.83 6.30 1.27
CA ASP A 203 8.30 7.15 0.17
C ASP A 203 9.47 8.03 0.60
N THR A 204 9.41 8.63 1.79
CA THR A 204 10.49 9.46 2.35
C THR A 204 11.74 8.64 2.58
N LYS A 205 11.62 7.44 3.17
CA LYS A 205 12.75 6.52 3.37
C LYS A 205 13.35 6.07 2.03
N ILE A 206 12.51 5.73 1.06
CA ILE A 206 12.99 5.37 -0.28
C ILE A 206 13.71 6.54 -0.93
N LYS A 207 13.17 7.77 -0.89
CA LYS A 207 13.80 8.96 -1.50
C LYS A 207 15.08 9.40 -0.82
N THR A 208 15.10 9.42 0.51
CA THR A 208 16.30 9.78 1.29
C THR A 208 17.41 8.74 1.19
N GLY A 209 17.06 7.51 0.84
CA GLY A 209 17.98 6.43 0.53
C GLY A 209 18.27 6.23 -0.96
N SER A 210 17.45 6.75 -1.89
CA SER A 210 17.51 6.31 -3.27
C SER A 210 18.80 6.73 -3.93
N CYS A 211 19.51 5.73 -4.45
CA CYS A 211 20.46 5.86 -5.55
C CYS A 211 19.67 6.25 -6.81
N LEU A 212 19.31 7.53 -6.93
CA LEU A 212 18.98 8.08 -8.23
C LEU A 212 20.26 7.95 -9.04
N THR A 213 20.23 7.09 -10.05
CA THR A 213 21.19 7.10 -11.14
C THR A 213 21.32 8.56 -11.57
N GLN A 214 22.49 9.17 -11.32
CA GLN A 214 22.82 10.37 -12.05
C GLN A 214 22.70 10.01 -13.53
N PRO A 215 22.13 10.86 -14.40
CA PRO A 215 22.33 10.67 -15.82
C PRO A 215 23.85 10.65 -16.01
N SER A 216 24.36 9.52 -16.50
CA SER A 216 25.76 9.38 -16.90
C SER A 216 26.11 10.61 -17.73
N GLY A 217 26.96 11.45 -17.17
CA GLY A 217 27.60 12.52 -17.91
C GLY A 217 28.39 11.84 -19.00
N GLU A 218 27.93 11.98 -20.24
CA GLU A 218 28.66 11.64 -21.44
C GLU A 218 29.84 12.62 -21.53
N ASN A 219 30.94 12.27 -20.86
CA ASN A 219 32.25 12.84 -21.09
C ASN A 219 33.06 11.79 -21.85
N GLU A 220 32.88 11.71 -23.16
CA GLU A 220 33.94 11.25 -24.04
C GLU A 220 34.71 12.46 -24.56
N LYS A 221 35.80 12.78 -23.84
CA LYS A 221 36.98 13.43 -24.42
C LYS A 221 37.68 12.43 -25.35
N LYS A 222 37.95 12.82 -26.60
CA LYS A 222 39.17 12.48 -27.35
C LYS A 222 39.55 13.73 -28.16
N THR A 223 40.58 14.44 -27.71
CA THR A 223 41.96 14.43 -28.23
C THR A 223 42.06 15.15 -29.56
#